data_AF-A0AA43Q7Z4-F1
#
_entry.id   AF-A0AA43Q7Z4-F1
#
_cell.length_a   1.000
_cell.length_b   1.000
_cell.length_c   1.000
_cell.angle_alpha   90.00
_cell.angle_beta   90.00
_cell.angle_gamma   90.00
#
_symmetry.space_group_name_H-M   'P 1'
#
loop_
_entity.id
_entity.type
_entity.pdbx_description
1 polymer ?
#
loop_
_entity_poly.entity_id
_entity_poly.type
_entity_poly.pdbx_seq_one_letter_code
_entity_poly.pdbx_strand_id
1 'polypeptide(L)' 'TGREYQFWQEGVHAELVFSEAMMREKLDYIHANPVKRGYVNLAEHWRYSSAAHYAGLAGLIDVDSW' A
#
# COMPACT_ATOMS: atom_id res chain seq x y z
N THR A 1 -10.82 19.19 -19.84
CA THR A 1 -10.94 19.67 -18.44
C THR A 1 -12.31 20.28 -18.28
N GLY A 2 -13.19 19.65 -17.50
CA GLY A 2 -14.59 20.09 -17.39
C GLY A 2 -15.50 18.99 -16.88
N ARG A 3 -15.28 18.51 -15.65
CA ARG A 3 -16.29 17.77 -14.89
C ARG A 3 -16.59 18.59 -13.65
N GLU A 4 -17.87 18.86 -13.42
CA GLU A 4 -18.35 19.67 -12.29
C GLU A 4 -18.04 18.99 -10.94
N TYR A 5 -17.97 17.66 -10.94
CA TYR A 5 -17.53 16.85 -9.80
C TYR A 5 -16.47 15.84 -10.24
N GLN A 6 -15.34 15.83 -9.53
CA GLN A 6 -14.24 14.94 -9.75
C GLN A 6 -13.71 14.43 -8.41
N PHE A 7 -13.73 13.11 -8.24
CA PHE A 7 -13.20 12.46 -7.03
C PHE A 7 -11.70 12.17 -7.14
N TRP A 8 -11.25 11.67 -8.29
CA TRP A 8 -9.86 11.31 -8.54
C TRP A 8 -9.04 12.52 -8.96
N GLN A 9 -7.85 12.68 -8.39
CA GLN A 9 -6.89 13.68 -8.90
C GLN A 9 -6.45 13.32 -10.32
N GLU A 10 -6.16 14.33 -11.14
CA GLU A 10 -5.61 14.11 -12.48
C GLU A 10 -4.16 13.60 -12.39
N GLY A 11 -3.82 12.63 -13.24
CA GLY A 11 -2.49 12.03 -13.30
C GLY A 11 -2.37 10.68 -12.59
N VAL A 12 -1.42 9.87 -13.06
CA VAL A 12 -1.00 8.61 -12.42
C VAL A 12 0.53 8.57 -12.41
N HIS A 13 1.10 7.99 -11.37
CA HIS A 13 2.55 7.77 -11.26
C HIS A 13 2.84 6.28 -11.39
N ALA A 14 2.79 5.77 -12.63
CA ALA A 14 3.13 4.40 -12.91
C ALA A 14 4.66 4.25 -12.99
N GLU A 15 5.21 3.34 -12.20
CA GLU A 15 6.63 2.98 -12.24
C GLU A 15 6.76 1.49 -12.54
N LEU A 16 7.67 1.14 -13.46
CA LEU A 16 7.97 -0.26 -13.75
C LEU A 16 8.84 -0.83 -12.64
N VAL A 17 8.34 -1.86 -11.96
CA VAL A 17 9.14 -2.66 -11.03
C VAL A 17 9.86 -3.75 -11.83
N PHE A 18 11.17 -3.60 -12.01
CA PHE A 18 11.99 -4.51 -12.84
C PHE A 18 13.02 -5.32 -12.05
N SER A 19 13.09 -5.14 -10.73
CA SER A 19 14.00 -5.89 -9.87
C SER A 19 13.36 -6.21 -8.52
N GLU A 20 13.83 -7.29 -7.90
CA GLU A 20 13.39 -7.68 -6.56
C GLU A 20 13.73 -6.60 -5.52
N ALA A 21 14.90 -5.96 -5.63
CA ALA A 21 15.29 -4.87 -4.74
C ALA A 21 14.30 -3.70 -4.80
N MET A 22 13.90 -3.30 -6.01
CA MET A 22 12.89 -2.26 -6.20
C MET A 22 11.53 -2.70 -5.67
N MET A 23 11.14 -3.95 -5.89
CA MET A 23 9.89 -4.51 -5.36
C MET A 23 9.85 -4.40 -3.82
N ARG A 24 10.94 -4.79 -3.14
CA ARG A 24 11.05 -4.71 -1.68
C ARG A 24 10.96 -3.28 -1.18
N GLU A 25 11.66 -2.34 -1.82
CA GLU A 25 11.59 -0.92 -1.46
C GLU A 25 10.16 -0.37 -1.57
N LYS A 26 9.44 -0.70 -2.66
CA LYS A 26 8.05 -0.25 -2.84
C LYS A 26 7.11 -0.92 -1.83
N LEU A 27 7.30 -2.19 -1.50
CA LEU A 27 6.54 -2.88 -0.45
C LEU A 27 6.72 -2.20 0.90
N ASP A 28 7.97 -1.95 1.31
CA ASP A 28 8.29 -1.27 2.57
C ASP A 28 7.68 0.13 2.62
N TYR A 29 7.75 0.87 1.51
CA TYR A 29 7.12 2.19 1.40
C TYR A 29 5.60 2.11 1.60
N ILE A 30 4.92 1.20 0.90
CA ILE A 30 3.46 1.02 0.97
C ILE A 30 3.03 0.63 2.39
N HIS A 31 3.71 -0.32 3.03
CA HIS A 31 3.40 -0.76 4.39
C HIS A 31 3.68 0.32 5.44
N ALA A 32 4.72 1.14 5.25
CA ALA A 32 5.05 2.22 6.17
C ALA A 32 4.17 3.47 6.01
N ASN A 33 3.43 3.63 4.90
CA ASN A 33 2.64 4.84 4.64
C ASN A 33 1.63 5.19 5.73
N PRO A 34 0.83 4.26 6.27
CA PRO A 34 -0.09 4.54 7.38
C PRO A 34 0.62 5.04 8.65
N VAL A 35 1.82 4.54 8.92
CA VAL A 35 2.65 4.97 10.07
C VAL A 35 3.23 6.36 9.83
N LYS A 36 3.81 6.60 8.64
CA LYS A 36 4.36 7.91 8.25
C LYS A 36 3.30 9.02 8.24
N ARG A 37 2.04 8.67 7.97
CA ARG A 37 0.89 9.58 8.03
C ARG A 37 0.32 9.76 9.44
N GLY A 38 0.79 8.99 10.43
CA GLY A 38 0.35 9.06 11.82
C GLY A 38 -1.01 8.41 12.10
N TYR A 39 -1.51 7.55 11.21
CA TYR A 39 -2.80 6.91 11.41
C TYR A 39 -2.74 5.71 12.36
N VAL A 40 -1.61 5.01 12.39
CA VAL A 40 -1.35 3.85 13.24
C VAL A 40 0.11 3.87 13.72
N ASN A 41 0.35 3.25 14.87
CA ASN A 41 1.71 3.15 15.44
C ASN A 41 2.57 2.06 14.77
N LEU A 42 1.94 1.01 14.23
CA LEU A 42 2.60 -0.13 13.59
C LEU A 42 1.92 -0.41 12.24
N ALA A 43 2.69 -0.88 11.26
CA ALA A 43 2.21 -1.08 9.89
C ALA A 43 1.10 -2.14 9.81
N GLU A 44 1.27 -3.24 10.56
CA GLU A 44 0.33 -4.35 10.67
C GLU A 44 -1.01 -3.97 11.32
N HIS A 45 -1.09 -2.84 12.02
CA HIS A 45 -2.35 -2.34 12.56
C HIS A 45 -3.23 -1.69 11.49
N TRP A 46 -2.70 -1.41 10.29
CA TRP A 46 -3.49 -0.88 9.20
C TRP A 46 -4.34 -1.97 8.56
N ARG A 47 -5.63 -2.02 8.93
CA ARG A 47 -6.59 -3.04 8.50
C ARG A 47 -6.68 -3.24 6.98
N TYR A 48 -6.49 -2.18 6.20
CA TYR A 48 -6.62 -2.20 4.74
C TYR A 48 -5.25 -2.25 4.06
N SER A 49 -4.36 -3.12 4.54
CA SER A 49 -3.04 -3.40 3.98
C SER A 49 -2.68 -4.87 4.17
N SER A 50 -1.81 -5.39 3.30
CA SER A 50 -1.22 -6.73 3.44
C SER A 50 -0.12 -6.81 4.51
N ALA A 51 0.25 -5.69 5.15
CA ALA A 51 1.30 -5.64 6.18
C ALA A 51 1.10 -6.69 7.29
N ALA A 52 -0.15 -6.90 7.75
CA ALA A 52 -0.46 -7.92 8.76
C ALA A 52 -0.10 -9.34 8.27
N HIS A 53 -0.45 -9.68 7.03
CA HIS A 53 -0.11 -10.96 6.43
C HIS A 53 1.41 -11.18 6.35
N TYR A 54 2.16 -10.15 5.97
CA TYR A 54 3.64 -10.20 5.93
C TYR A 54 4.27 -10.36 7.32
N ALA A 55 3.58 -9.91 8.37
CA ALA A 55 3.96 -10.12 9.77
C ALA A 55 3.51 -11.48 10.32
N GLY A 56 2.89 -12.36 9.51
CA GLY A 56 2.34 -13.64 9.95
C GLY A 56 1.05 -13.53 10.75
N LEU A 57 0.37 -12.38 10.68
CA LEU A 57 -0.92 -12.13 11.32
C LEU A 57 -2.06 -12.30 10.30
N ALA A 58 -3.27 -12.53 10.79
CA ALA A 58 -4.45 -12.58 9.95
C ALA A 58 -4.77 -11.19 9.37
N GLY A 59 -4.94 -11.11 8.05
CA GLY A 59 -5.45 -9.94 7.35
C GLY A 59 -6.97 -9.89 7.31
N LEU A 60 -7.54 -8.77 6.85
CA LEU A 60 -8.98 -8.67 6.60
C LEU A 60 -9.43 -9.58 5.45
N ILE A 61 -8.56 -9.75 4.46
CA ILE A 61 -8.75 -10.54 3.26
C ILE A 61 -7.50 -11.41 3.12
N ASP A 62 -7.68 -12.66 2.71
CA ASP A 62 -6.57 -13.57 2.45
C ASP A 62 -5.71 -13.06 1.29
N VAL A 63 -4.40 -13.30 1.40
CA VAL A 63 -3.44 -12.97 0.34
C VAL A 63 -3.23 -14.22 -0.51
N ASP A 64 -3.46 -14.11 -1.81
CA ASP A 64 -3.23 -15.20 -2.74
C ASP A 64 -1.74 -15.53 -2.86
N SER A 65 -1.39 -16.78 -2.57
CA SER A 65 -0.07 -17.35 -2.84
C SER A 65 -0.07 -17.93 -4.26
N TRP A 66 0.38 -17.13 -5.22
CA TRP A 66 0.59 -17.56 -6.61
C TRP A 66 1.76 -18.55 -6.74
#